data_AF-A0A1B4LDL8-F1
#
_entry.id   AF-A0A1B4LDL8-F1
#
_cell.length_a   1.000
_cell.length_b   1.000
_cell.length_c   1.000
_cell.angle_alpha   90.00
_cell.angle_beta   90.00
_cell.angle_gamma   90.00
#
_symmetry.space_group_name_H-M   'P 1'
#
loop_
_entity.id
_entity.type
_entity.pdbx_description
1 polymer ?
#
loop_
_entity_poly.entity_id
_entity_poly.type
_entity_poly.pdbx_seq_one_letter_code
_entity_poly.pdbx_strand_id
1 'polypeptide(L)' 'MQLRKIIKTRGHFPNDEAAIKLLWLALRNVLAKTVRAAFDWKSAMNQFAILFGERFTQARG' A
#
# COMPACT_ATOMS: atom_id res chain seq x y z
N MET A 1 -4.12 -9.30 -9.83
CA MET A 1 -4.80 -10.17 -8.84
C MET A 1 -5.12 -9.29 -7.64
N GLN A 2 -6.39 -9.01 -7.41
CA GLN A 2 -6.86 -8.12 -6.35
C GLN A 2 -7.11 -8.94 -5.07
N LEU A 3 -6.89 -8.34 -3.90
CA LEU A 3 -7.06 -8.99 -2.58
C LEU A 3 -8.45 -9.63 -2.45
N ARG A 4 -9.49 -8.92 -2.89
CA ARG A 4 -10.88 -9.42 -2.91
C ARG A 4 -11.05 -10.74 -3.67
N LYS A 5 -10.35 -10.92 -4.79
CA LYS A 5 -10.44 -12.15 -5.60
C LYS A 5 -9.84 -13.34 -4.86
N ILE A 6 -8.74 -13.13 -4.14
CA ILE A 6 -8.02 -14.16 -3.37
C ILE A 6 -8.89 -14.69 -2.24
N ILE A 7 -9.53 -13.78 -1.49
CA ILE A 7 -10.42 -14.11 -0.38
C ILE A 7 -11.68 -14.82 -0.90
N LYS A 8 -12.30 -14.32 -1.97
CA LYS A 8 -13.53 -14.91 -2.52
C LYS A 8 -13.32 -16.33 -3.08
N THR A 9 -12.15 -16.61 -3.67
CA THR A 9 -11.84 -17.95 -4.22
C THR A 9 -11.48 -18.96 -3.12
N ARG A 10 -11.04 -18.51 -1.94
CA ARG A 10 -10.67 -19.38 -0.81
C ARG A 10 -11.43 -18.97 0.45
N GLY A 11 -12.75 -19.11 0.44
CA GLY A 11 -13.63 -18.64 1.52
C GLY A 11 -13.69 -19.53 2.76
N HIS A 12 -13.25 -20.79 2.67
CA HIS A 12 -13.17 -21.69 3.82
C HIS A 12 -11.72 -21.82 4.30
N PHE A 13 -11.49 -21.53 5.58
CA PHE A 13 -10.18 -21.65 6.22
C PHE A 13 -10.27 -22.63 7.39
N PRO A 14 -9.23 -23.45 7.60
CA PRO A 14 -9.20 -24.41 8.70
C PRO A 14 -8.99 -23.76 10.07
N ASN A 15 -8.37 -22.56 10.11
CA ASN A 15 -8.21 -21.73 11.31
C ASN A 15 -7.89 -20.27 10.92
N ASP A 16 -7.88 -19.38 11.91
CA ASP A 16 -7.61 -17.95 11.70
C ASP A 16 -6.18 -17.67 11.21
N GLU A 17 -5.21 -18.45 11.67
CA GLU A 17 -3.81 -18.32 11.24
C GLU A 17 -3.64 -18.54 9.74
N ALA A 18 -4.36 -19.51 9.17
CA ALA A 18 -4.36 -19.79 7.75
C ALA A 18 -4.94 -18.62 6.94
N ALA A 19 -6.00 -17.99 7.46
CA ALA A 19 -6.58 -16.78 6.85
C ALA A 19 -5.60 -15.60 6.89
N ILE A 20 -4.95 -15.36 8.03
CA ILE A 20 -3.93 -14.31 8.21
C ILE A 20 -2.74 -14.53 7.27
N LYS A 21 -2.25 -15.77 7.17
CA LYS A 21 -1.15 -16.12 6.27
C LYS A 21 -1.50 -15.87 4.80
N LEU A 22 -2.73 -16.17 4.41
CA LEU A 22 -3.22 -15.90 3.05
C LEU A 22 -3.28 -14.39 2.75
N LEU A 23 -3.79 -13.59 3.69
CA LEU A 23 -3.81 -12.13 3.60
C LEU A 23 -2.38 -11.57 3.47
N TRP A 24 -1.45 -12.05 4.29
CA TRP A 24 -0.05 -11.65 4.23
C TRP A 24 0.59 -11.98 2.88
N LEU A 25 0.42 -13.21 2.38
CA LEU A 25 0.94 -13.62 1.07
C LEU A 25 0.33 -12.79 -0.07
N ALA A 26 -0.97 -12.49 0.01
CA ALA A 26 -1.64 -11.66 -0.97
C ALA A 26 -1.06 -10.24 -1.00
N LEU A 27 -0.89 -9.60 0.15
CA LEU A 27 -0.29 -8.27 0.26
C LEU A 27 1.16 -8.27 -0.23
N ARG A 28 1.98 -9.24 0.21
CA ARG A 28 3.37 -9.39 -0.26
C ARG A 28 3.45 -9.49 -1.77
N ASN A 29 2.59 -10.31 -2.39
CA ASN A 29 2.58 -10.49 -3.84
C ASN A 29 2.07 -9.25 -4.59
N VAL A 30 1.25 -8.39 -3.97
CA VAL A 30 0.84 -7.10 -4.53
C VAL A 30 1.98 -6.10 -4.46
N LEU A 31 2.64 -6.00 -3.31
CA LEU A 31 3.75 -5.07 -3.08
C LEU A 31 5.02 -5.44 -3.85
N ALA A 32 5.24 -6.72 -4.14
CA ALA A 32 6.36 -7.18 -4.97
C ALA A 32 6.23 -6.79 -6.46
N LYS A 33 5.07 -6.32 -6.89
CA LYS A 33 4.88 -5.85 -8.27
C LYS A 33 5.36 -4.42 -8.39
N THR A 34 6.10 -4.14 -9.46
CA THR A 34 6.46 -2.77 -9.82
C THR A 34 5.19 -1.94 -10.00
N VAL A 35 4.99 -0.97 -9.12
CA VAL A 35 3.88 -0.02 -9.20
C VAL A 35 4.36 1.19 -9.99
N ARG A 36 3.53 1.69 -10.90
CA ARG A 36 3.83 2.95 -11.60
C ARG A 36 3.84 4.09 -10.56
N ALA A 37 4.78 5.02 -10.71
CA ALA A 37 4.75 6.25 -9.93
C ALA A 37 3.38 6.95 -10.08
N ALA A 38 2.92 7.59 -9.01
CA ALA A 38 1.72 8.41 -9.06
C ALA A 38 1.87 9.48 -10.15
N PHE A 39 0.80 9.68 -10.93
CA PHE A 39 0.79 10.68 -11.99
C PHE A 39 1.01 12.07 -11.38
N ASP A 40 1.87 12.87 -12.02
CA ASP A 40 2.23 14.23 -11.59
C ASP A 40 2.68 14.38 -10.13
N TRP A 41 3.30 13.33 -9.56
CA TRP A 41 3.75 13.33 -8.17
C TRP A 41 4.60 14.55 -7.78
N LYS A 42 5.46 15.02 -8.70
CA LYS A 42 6.30 16.20 -8.47
C LYS A 42 5.47 17.49 -8.29
N SER A 43 4.42 17.65 -9.08
CA SER A 43 3.52 18.81 -8.97
C SER A 43 2.72 18.76 -7.67
N ALA A 44 2.18 17.59 -7.32
CA ALA A 44 1.48 17.38 -6.06
C ALA A 44 2.41 17.62 -4.84
N MET A 45 3.67 17.20 -4.92
CA MET A 45 4.66 17.43 -3.86
C MET A 45 4.89 18.93 -3.61
N ASN A 46 4.92 19.75 -4.65
CA ASN A 46 5.05 21.21 -4.48
C ASN A 46 3.84 21.80 -3.73
N GLN A 47 2.64 21.29 -3.99
CA GLN A 47 1.44 21.71 -3.25
C GLN A 47 1.51 21.29 -1.78
N PHE A 48 1.98 20.07 -1.50
CA PHE A 48 2.20 19.63 -0.11
C PHE A 48 3.26 20.46 0.61
N ALA A 49 4.32 20.87 -0.08
CA ALA A 49 5.36 21.72 0.50
C ALA A 49 4.83 23.13 0.85
N ILE A 50 3.87 23.67 0.11
CA ILE A 50 3.22 24.95 0.44
C ILE A 50 2.30 24.78 1.66
N LEU A 51 1.44 23.76 1.67
CA LEU A 51 0.44 23.58 2.72
C LEU A 51 1.02 23.07 4.04
N PHE A 52 2.08 22.25 3.98
CA PHE A 52 2.67 21.55 5.12
C PHE A 52 4.17 21.81 5.25
N GLY A 53 4.65 22.98 4.81
CA GLY A 53 6.07 23.32 4.74
C GLY A 53 6.85 23.05 6.03
N GLU A 54 6.24 23.31 7.19
CA GLU A 54 6.83 23.05 8.52
C GLU A 54 7.23 21.58 8.74
N ARG A 55 6.49 20.62 8.15
CA ARG A 55 6.81 19.18 8.25
C ARG A 55 7.98 18.77 7.35
N PHE A 56 8.26 19.55 6.30
CA PHE A 56 9.41 19.33 5.42
C PHE A 56 10.69 19.97 5.98
N THR A 57 10.58 21.04 6.76
CA THR A 57 11.72 21.73 7.38
C THR A 57 12.12 21.15 8.73
N GLN A 58 11.18 20.59 9.51
CA GLN A 58 11.50 19.90 10.78
C GLN A 58 12.42 18.68 10.60
N ALA A 59 12.36 17.98 9.47
CA ALA A 59 13.24 16.84 9.20
C ALA A 59 14.70 17.23 8.88
N ARG A 60 15.02 18.53 8.85
CA ARG A 60 16.39 19.06 8.70
C ARG A 60 17.03 19.51 10.03
N GLY A 61 16.39 19.24 11.17
CA GLY A 61 16.96 19.40 12.51
C GLY A 61 17.68 18.16 12.98
#